data_AF-A0A954ZLE6-F1
#
_entry.id   AF-A0A954ZLE6-F1
#
_cell.length_a   1.000
_cell.length_b   1.000
_cell.length_c   1.000
_cell.angle_alpha   90.00
_cell.angle_beta   90.00
_cell.angle_gamma   90.00
#
_symmetry.space_group_name_H-M   'P 1'
#
loop_
_entity.id
_entity.type
_entity.pdbx_description
1 polymer ?
#
loop_
_entity_poly.entity_id
_entity_poly.type
_entity_poly.pdbx_seq_one_letter_code
_entity_poly.pdbx_strand_id
1 'polypeptide(L)'
;MRPILAFVVAALVGVILGSVSQGEDASHAADLNRLQDRLDAQAVELEELRGLLEARDSIYGPVDRKGEGNCGPRLWRLPVVAEECRPTCEDKSDVPKFHAVDYYPDYDGGIVIAPFCPERNPFELRVNGWTQLRHHGFARDVNSWTDNAGVTRAVRSRNAFDIERARLVLSGFAVDPRLKYFVHLDGDTDGGHAVDFFDYWWGWEFNDRFQLQMGKRKVPGSRQWLLTARRTRFVDRPMANDFFRPDRTVGLFGVGRIGENGHYEAMVGNGYNTANIPNSGTDKRLTFAIDNYFDPLGDYGSHIVDYEGTCDPLVRLGHSFVFSPNAADVPGTPLSETDFIRLTDGTPLTDPGALAPGITFSDFNVFFYGLDAAVKWRGWSINSEVFLRWIEELRGDGSLPFNDLFQRGSYVEAGRFLIPRRLDTNFRYSHVNGLFGDASEFAVGFNWYPLDTYKMKFSWDVTWLDGSPLNNNTSDILVGDQGTLFRTQFQAEF
;
A
#
# COMPACT_ATOMS: atom_id res chain seq x y z
N MET A 1 11.52 61.83 0.12
CA MET A 1 10.62 61.77 -1.06
C MET A 1 9.31 61.16 -0.60
N ARG A 2 8.20 61.81 -0.99
CA ARG A 2 6.88 61.77 -0.35
C ARG A 2 6.16 60.42 -0.47
N PRO A 3 5.46 59.96 0.59
CA PRO A 3 4.52 58.85 0.55
C PRO A 3 3.08 59.33 0.23
N ILE A 4 2.33 58.49 -0.48
CA ILE A 4 0.93 58.71 -0.86
C ILE A 4 0.04 57.96 0.15
N LEU A 5 -0.43 58.68 1.16
CA LEU A 5 -1.50 58.22 2.06
C LEU A 5 -2.17 59.44 2.71
N ALA A 6 -2.84 60.26 1.91
CA ALA A 6 -3.68 61.39 2.38
C ALA A 6 -4.55 61.93 1.25
N PHE A 7 -5.55 61.17 0.78
CA PHE A 7 -6.53 61.69 -0.19
C PHE A 7 -7.94 61.09 -0.09
N VAL A 8 -8.42 60.84 1.13
CA VAL A 8 -9.86 60.55 1.38
C VAL A 8 -10.47 61.44 2.47
N VAL A 9 -9.71 62.37 3.09
CA VAL A 9 -10.21 63.21 4.20
C VAL A 9 -10.57 64.65 3.76
N ALA A 10 -10.49 64.98 2.47
CA ALA A 10 -10.72 66.34 1.97
C ALA A 10 -12.11 66.57 1.31
N ALA A 11 -13.13 65.77 1.67
CA ALA A 11 -14.48 65.91 1.11
C ALA A 11 -15.59 66.04 2.16
N LEU A 12 -15.26 66.33 3.44
CA LEU A 12 -16.26 66.37 4.51
C LEU A 12 -16.24 67.62 5.41
N VAL A 13 -15.60 68.70 4.97
CA VAL A 13 -15.54 69.98 5.72
C VAL A 13 -16.18 71.15 4.92
N GLY A 14 -16.88 70.86 3.82
CA GLY A 14 -17.39 71.88 2.89
C GLY A 14 -18.89 72.16 2.88
N VAL A 15 -19.70 71.63 3.81
CA VAL A 15 -21.17 71.83 3.80
C VAL A 15 -21.74 72.11 5.20
N ILE A 16 -21.03 72.89 6.00
CA ILE A 16 -21.62 73.62 7.13
C ILE A 16 -21.42 75.09 6.84
N LEU A 17 -22.48 75.74 6.35
CA LEU A 17 -22.89 77.14 6.54
C LEU A 17 -23.61 77.66 5.29
N GLY A 18 -24.94 77.54 5.30
CA GLY A 18 -25.77 78.21 4.31
C GLY A 18 -27.23 77.80 4.33
N SER A 19 -27.94 78.10 5.43
CA SER A 19 -29.32 78.65 5.43
C SER A 19 -30.05 78.34 6.74
N VAL A 20 -29.97 79.29 7.68
CA VAL A 20 -30.99 79.47 8.71
C VAL A 20 -32.22 80.06 8.02
N SER A 21 -33.33 79.33 8.00
CA SER A 21 -34.64 79.80 8.48
C SER A 21 -35.79 78.97 7.90
N GLN A 22 -36.68 78.53 8.79
CA GLN A 22 -38.05 78.03 8.59
C GLN A 22 -38.21 76.55 8.23
N GLY A 23 -38.68 75.76 9.21
CA GLY A 23 -39.24 74.43 8.99
C GLY A 23 -38.77 73.32 9.92
N GLU A 24 -38.25 73.62 11.12
CA GLU A 24 -37.90 72.62 12.13
C GLU A 24 -39.17 72.11 12.82
N ASP A 25 -39.55 70.84 12.55
CA ASP A 25 -40.07 69.88 13.54
C ASP A 25 -40.60 68.58 12.89
N ALA A 26 -40.93 68.58 11.58
CA ALA A 26 -41.56 67.43 10.94
C ALA A 26 -40.59 66.46 10.21
N SER A 27 -39.45 66.94 9.70
CA SER A 27 -38.54 66.12 8.88
C SER A 27 -37.60 65.23 9.70
N HIS A 28 -37.12 65.71 10.86
CA HIS A 28 -36.26 64.92 11.75
C HIS A 28 -37.01 63.75 12.41
N ALA A 29 -38.30 63.92 12.72
CA ALA A 29 -39.15 62.85 13.23
C ALA A 29 -39.36 61.74 12.18
N ALA A 30 -39.47 62.10 10.90
CA ALA A 30 -39.64 61.12 9.83
C ALA A 30 -38.37 60.28 9.57
N ASP A 31 -37.18 60.88 9.69
CA ASP A 31 -35.91 60.16 9.57
C ASP A 31 -35.59 59.31 10.81
N LEU A 32 -35.94 59.78 12.01
CA LEU A 32 -35.87 58.97 13.24
C LEU A 32 -36.79 57.77 13.16
N ASN A 33 -38.03 57.94 12.70
CA ASN A 33 -38.97 56.84 12.53
C ASN A 33 -38.47 55.81 11.50
N ARG A 34 -37.86 56.25 10.39
CA ARG A 34 -37.24 55.34 9.41
C ARG A 34 -36.04 54.56 9.95
N LEU A 35 -35.25 55.19 10.83
CA LEU A 35 -34.14 54.51 11.50
C LEU A 35 -34.65 53.53 12.56
N GLN A 36 -35.72 53.89 13.28
CA GLN A 36 -36.42 53.02 14.22
C GLN A 36 -36.98 51.79 13.49
N ASP A 37 -37.69 51.98 12.38
CA ASP A 37 -38.25 50.90 11.56
C ASP A 37 -37.17 49.95 11.02
N ARG A 38 -35.98 50.48 10.69
CA ARG A 38 -34.83 49.66 10.26
C ARG A 38 -34.21 48.86 11.40
N LEU A 39 -34.10 49.46 12.59
CA LEU A 39 -33.61 48.78 13.79
C LEU A 39 -34.58 47.66 14.20
N ASP A 40 -35.88 47.92 14.14
CA ASP A 40 -36.92 46.93 14.45
C ASP A 40 -36.91 45.78 13.43
N ALA A 41 -36.74 46.07 12.13
CA ALA A 41 -36.58 45.05 11.11
C ALA A 41 -35.33 44.18 11.31
N GLN A 42 -34.19 44.78 11.68
CA GLN A 42 -32.96 44.05 11.97
C GLN A 42 -33.04 43.21 13.26
N ALA A 43 -33.78 43.69 14.27
CA ALA A 43 -34.01 42.94 15.51
C ALA A 43 -34.82 41.67 15.23
N VAL A 44 -35.86 41.77 14.39
CA VAL A 44 -36.66 40.61 13.96
C VAL A 44 -35.81 39.61 13.17
N GLU A 45 -34.98 40.08 12.24
CA GLU A 45 -34.09 39.21 11.46
C GLU A 45 -33.05 38.49 12.33
N LEU A 46 -32.50 39.18 13.34
CA LEU A 46 -31.58 38.59 14.32
C LEU A 46 -32.26 37.55 15.21
N GLU A 47 -33.52 37.78 15.58
CA GLU A 47 -34.31 36.84 16.36
C GLU A 47 -34.69 35.59 15.54
N GLU A 48 -34.97 35.77 14.26
CA GLU A 48 -35.21 34.66 13.32
C GLU A 48 -33.93 33.86 13.06
N LEU A 49 -32.78 34.51 12.87
CA LEU A 49 -31.46 33.87 12.74
C LEU A 49 -31.04 33.14 14.03
N ARG A 50 -31.35 33.71 15.21
CA ARG A 50 -31.16 33.03 16.50
C ARG A 50 -32.07 31.81 16.61
N GLY A 51 -33.33 31.91 16.21
CA GLY A 51 -34.25 30.78 16.16
C GLY A 51 -33.77 29.67 15.21
N LEU A 52 -33.16 30.03 14.07
CA LEU A 52 -32.57 29.08 13.13
C LEU A 52 -31.26 28.45 13.66
N LEU A 53 -30.44 29.20 14.41
CA LEU A 53 -29.28 28.67 15.12
C LEU A 53 -29.70 27.72 16.26
N GLU A 54 -30.70 28.10 17.05
CA GLU A 54 -31.27 27.25 18.10
C GLU A 54 -31.93 25.98 17.51
N ALA A 55 -32.58 26.08 16.35
CA ALA A 55 -33.13 24.93 15.62
C ALA A 55 -32.06 24.04 14.97
N ARG A 56 -30.92 24.62 14.58
CA ARG A 56 -29.75 23.87 14.09
C ARG A 56 -29.04 23.16 15.24
N ASP A 57 -28.94 23.80 16.40
CA ASP A 57 -28.44 23.18 17.63
C ASP A 57 -29.44 22.14 18.19
N SER A 58 -30.73 22.25 17.84
CA SER A 58 -31.76 21.26 18.21
C SER A 58 -31.74 19.96 17.38
N ILE A 59 -30.80 19.77 16.44
CA ILE A 59 -30.57 18.44 15.83
C ILE A 59 -30.16 17.41 16.91
N TYR A 60 -29.75 17.88 18.10
CA TYR A 60 -29.38 17.05 19.25
C TYR A 60 -30.22 17.29 20.54
N GLY A 61 -31.38 17.96 20.49
CA GLY A 61 -32.21 18.25 21.68
C GLY A 61 -33.61 17.59 21.68
N PRO A 62 -34.21 17.23 22.84
CA PRO A 62 -35.47 16.48 22.91
C PRO A 62 -36.71 17.37 22.67
N VAL A 63 -37.73 16.81 22.02
CA VAL A 63 -39.09 17.39 21.97
C VAL A 63 -40.02 16.49 22.77
N ASP A 64 -40.58 17.00 23.86
CA ASP A 64 -41.63 16.34 24.61
C ASP A 64 -42.98 16.63 23.94
N ARG A 65 -43.58 15.62 23.29
CA ARG A 65 -44.96 15.72 22.78
C ARG A 65 -45.89 15.04 23.76
N LYS A 66 -46.56 15.85 24.59
CA LYS A 66 -47.87 15.48 25.14
C LYS A 66 -48.88 15.43 24.01
N GLY A 67 -49.46 14.25 23.80
CA GLY A 67 -50.81 14.12 23.24
C GLY A 67 -50.91 13.49 21.85
N GLU A 68 -51.65 12.38 21.85
CA GLU A 68 -52.45 11.80 20.77
C GLU A 68 -51.78 10.93 19.70
N GLY A 69 -52.43 9.79 19.49
CA GLY A 69 -51.83 8.58 18.95
C GLY A 69 -51.43 8.64 17.48
N ASN A 70 -50.44 7.83 17.13
CA ASN A 70 -50.30 7.33 15.77
C ASN A 70 -49.36 6.12 15.72
N CYS A 71 -49.79 5.07 15.03
CA CYS A 71 -48.96 3.93 14.65
C CYS A 71 -47.98 4.35 13.52
N GLY A 72 -46.98 5.16 13.86
CA GLY A 72 -45.79 5.40 13.05
C GLY A 72 -44.57 4.67 13.65
N PRO A 73 -43.47 4.47 12.89
CA PRO A 73 -42.30 3.77 13.41
C PRO A 73 -41.81 4.47 14.69
N ARG A 74 -41.86 3.76 15.82
CA ARG A 74 -41.31 4.23 17.09
C ARG A 74 -39.80 4.38 16.95
N LEU A 75 -39.35 5.60 16.65
CA LEU A 75 -37.94 5.97 16.77
C LEU A 75 -37.59 6.05 18.25
N TRP A 76 -36.92 5.01 18.76
CA TRP A 76 -36.28 5.06 20.07
C TRP A 76 -35.01 5.90 19.94
N ARG A 77 -35.03 7.15 20.42
CA ARG A 77 -33.82 7.96 20.56
C ARG A 77 -33.25 7.73 21.95
N LEU A 78 -32.26 6.84 22.04
CA LEU A 78 -31.46 6.68 23.25
C LEU A 78 -30.52 7.88 23.36
N PRO A 79 -30.44 8.54 24.52
CA PRO A 79 -29.40 9.52 24.75
C PRO A 79 -28.08 8.75 24.89
N VAL A 80 -27.19 8.95 23.93
CA VAL A 80 -25.91 8.25 23.82
C VAL A 80 -24.86 9.09 24.54
N VAL A 81 -24.11 8.46 25.45
CA VAL A 81 -22.91 9.05 26.06
C VAL A 81 -21.72 8.22 25.56
N ALA A 82 -20.68 8.89 25.05
CA ALA A 82 -19.43 8.22 24.71
C ALA A 82 -18.77 7.72 26.00
N GLU A 83 -18.20 6.52 25.97
CA GLU A 83 -17.50 5.98 27.12
C GLU A 83 -16.27 6.85 27.45
N GLU A 84 -16.21 7.39 28.67
CA GLU A 84 -15.00 8.07 29.16
C GLU A 84 -14.05 7.04 29.78
N CYS A 85 -12.83 6.96 29.24
CA CYS A 85 -11.75 6.14 29.79
C CYS A 85 -11.14 6.80 31.03
N ARG A 86 -11.82 6.67 32.18
CA ARG A 86 -11.26 7.02 33.49
C ARG A 86 -11.27 5.79 34.41
N PRO A 87 -10.23 5.59 35.22
CA PRO A 87 -10.29 4.64 36.32
C PRO A 87 -11.43 5.08 37.26
N THR A 88 -12.44 4.23 37.43
CA THR A 88 -13.63 4.53 38.23
C THR A 88 -13.24 4.88 39.66
N CYS A 89 -13.38 6.16 40.05
CA CYS A 89 -13.69 6.50 41.43
C CYS A 89 -15.20 6.32 41.59
N GLU A 90 -15.60 5.43 42.49
CA GLU A 90 -17.01 5.22 42.84
C GLU A 90 -17.61 6.55 43.31
N ASP A 91 -18.55 7.09 42.55
CA ASP A 91 -19.58 7.94 43.12
C ASP A 91 -20.94 7.40 42.67
N LYS A 92 -21.59 6.68 43.58
CA LYS A 92 -22.95 6.16 43.39
C LYS A 92 -23.92 7.30 43.66
N SER A 93 -24.15 8.15 42.67
CA SER A 93 -25.33 8.99 42.64
C SER A 93 -25.96 9.00 41.24
N ASP A 94 -27.27 8.70 41.22
CA ASP A 94 -28.20 8.68 40.10
C ASP A 94 -27.67 8.18 38.75
N VAL A 95 -27.79 6.87 38.51
CA VAL A 95 -27.54 6.25 37.19
C VAL A 95 -28.53 6.83 36.17
N PRO A 96 -28.09 7.68 35.23
CA PRO A 96 -28.97 8.06 34.15
C PRO A 96 -29.12 6.85 33.20
N LYS A 97 -30.31 6.66 32.63
CA LYS A 97 -30.63 5.57 31.69
C LYS A 97 -30.02 5.81 30.30
N PHE A 98 -28.71 5.97 30.21
CA PHE A 98 -28.00 6.09 28.95
C PHE A 98 -27.42 4.74 28.53
N HIS A 99 -27.47 4.46 27.23
CA HIS A 99 -26.70 3.36 26.65
C HIS A 99 -25.34 3.95 26.27
N ALA A 100 -24.28 3.50 26.95
CA ALA A 100 -22.92 3.85 26.57
C ALA A 100 -22.61 3.17 25.24
N VAL A 101 -22.07 3.94 24.29
CA VAL A 101 -21.59 3.37 23.04
C VAL A 101 -20.14 2.98 23.23
N ASP A 102 -19.85 1.70 23.01
CA ASP A 102 -18.52 1.12 23.23
C ASP A 102 -17.54 1.41 22.06
N TYR A 103 -18.06 1.63 20.85
CA TYR A 103 -17.29 1.80 19.62
C TYR A 103 -17.72 3.02 18.83
N TYR A 104 -16.78 3.68 18.16
CA TYR A 104 -17.07 4.76 17.22
C TYR A 104 -16.57 4.41 15.81
N PRO A 105 -17.33 4.78 14.77
CA PRO A 105 -16.83 4.81 13.42
C PRO A 105 -16.00 6.07 13.19
N ASP A 106 -14.88 5.94 12.48
CA ASP A 106 -14.04 7.06 12.03
C ASP A 106 -13.47 6.78 10.62
N TYR A 107 -12.93 7.81 9.99
CA TYR A 107 -12.17 7.70 8.75
C TYR A 107 -10.72 8.16 8.95
N ASP A 108 -9.88 7.25 9.43
CA ASP A 108 -8.44 7.46 9.61
C ASP A 108 -7.67 6.63 8.56
N GLY A 109 -7.46 7.23 7.39
CA GLY A 109 -6.73 6.56 6.32
C GLY A 109 -7.40 5.28 5.78
N GLY A 110 -8.66 5.04 6.16
CA GLY A 110 -9.50 3.86 5.92
C GLY A 110 -10.74 3.94 6.81
N ILE A 111 -11.70 3.03 6.64
CA ILE A 111 -12.86 2.97 7.54
C ILE A 111 -12.45 2.26 8.81
N VAL A 112 -12.59 2.91 9.96
CA VAL A 112 -12.21 2.35 11.26
C VAL A 112 -13.44 2.24 12.15
N ILE A 113 -13.59 1.11 12.83
CA ILE A 113 -14.47 0.93 13.98
C ILE A 113 -13.55 0.65 15.16
N ALA A 114 -13.37 1.65 16.02
CA ALA A 114 -12.46 1.60 17.15
C ALA A 114 -13.23 1.69 18.47
N PRO A 115 -12.70 1.09 19.54
CA PRO A 115 -13.31 1.19 20.86
C PRO A 115 -12.93 2.53 21.50
N PHE A 116 -13.84 3.11 22.29
CA PHE A 116 -13.49 4.26 23.14
C PHE A 116 -12.49 3.87 24.24
N CYS A 117 -12.64 2.65 24.76
CA CYS A 117 -11.77 2.06 25.78
C CYS A 117 -11.25 0.68 25.34
N PRO A 118 -10.08 0.62 24.69
CA PRO A 118 -9.48 -0.64 24.23
C PRO A 118 -9.27 -1.67 25.34
N GLU A 119 -9.04 -1.25 26.58
CA GLU A 119 -8.83 -2.15 27.71
C GLU A 119 -10.13 -2.86 28.15
N ARG A 120 -11.28 -2.21 27.94
CA ARG A 120 -12.60 -2.76 28.30
C ARG A 120 -13.25 -3.48 27.13
N ASN A 121 -13.12 -2.90 25.94
CA ASN A 121 -13.71 -3.35 24.69
C ASN A 121 -12.58 -3.60 23.66
N PRO A 122 -11.78 -4.67 23.81
CA PRO A 122 -10.55 -4.88 23.06
C PRO A 122 -10.82 -5.39 21.64
N PHE A 123 -11.46 -4.57 20.81
CA PHE A 123 -11.70 -4.87 19.41
C PHE A 123 -11.56 -3.62 18.54
N GLU A 124 -10.73 -3.69 17.51
CA GLU A 124 -10.64 -2.69 16.45
C GLU A 124 -10.77 -3.38 15.10
N LEU A 125 -11.50 -2.73 14.18
CA LEU A 125 -11.56 -3.12 12.78
C LEU A 125 -11.24 -1.92 11.91
N ARG A 126 -10.16 -2.06 11.14
CA ARG A 126 -9.79 -1.15 10.06
C ARG A 126 -10.01 -1.85 8.72
N VAL A 127 -10.71 -1.18 7.83
CA VAL A 127 -11.02 -1.63 6.48
C VAL A 127 -10.36 -0.67 5.50
N ASN A 128 -9.45 -1.22 4.71
CA ASN A 128 -8.79 -0.53 3.61
C ASN A 128 -9.02 -1.30 2.32
N GLY A 129 -8.98 -0.59 1.20
CA GLY A 129 -9.06 -1.24 -0.10
C GLY A 129 -8.38 -0.43 -1.17
N TRP A 130 -8.07 -1.10 -2.27
CA TRP A 130 -7.64 -0.41 -3.48
C TRP A 130 -7.96 -1.24 -4.72
N THR A 131 -8.04 -0.55 -5.84
CA THR A 131 -8.21 -1.16 -7.15
C THR A 131 -7.19 -0.61 -8.12
N GLN A 132 -6.59 -1.49 -8.90
CA GLN A 132 -5.70 -1.18 -10.02
C GLN A 132 -6.35 -1.69 -11.30
N LEU A 133 -6.81 -0.76 -12.14
CA LEU A 133 -7.26 -1.05 -13.49
C LEU A 133 -6.08 -0.80 -14.43
N ARG A 134 -5.75 -1.78 -15.25
CA ARG A 134 -4.60 -1.75 -16.14
C ARG A 134 -5.02 -1.97 -17.59
N HIS A 135 -4.31 -1.28 -18.47
CA HIS A 135 -4.17 -1.61 -19.88
C HIS A 135 -2.71 -2.00 -20.11
N HIS A 136 -2.49 -3.13 -20.75
CA HIS A 136 -1.16 -3.58 -21.13
C HIS A 136 -1.14 -4.01 -22.59
N GLY A 137 -0.08 -3.63 -23.30
CA GLY A 137 0.17 -4.01 -24.69
C GLY A 137 1.61 -4.45 -24.85
N PHE A 138 1.83 -5.61 -25.48
CA PHE A 138 3.16 -6.13 -25.78
C PHE A 138 3.34 -6.31 -27.27
N ALA A 139 4.34 -5.63 -27.83
CA ALA A 139 4.81 -5.77 -29.21
C ALA A 139 6.09 -6.61 -29.18
N ARG A 140 6.00 -7.85 -29.67
CA ARG A 140 7.12 -8.79 -29.71
C ARG A 140 8.08 -8.47 -30.87
N ASP A 141 9.37 -8.71 -30.64
CA ASP A 141 10.41 -8.65 -31.66
C ASP A 141 10.76 -10.04 -32.24
N VAL A 142 10.41 -11.11 -31.50
CA VAL A 142 10.64 -12.51 -31.89
C VAL A 142 9.31 -13.28 -32.01
N ASN A 143 9.30 -14.37 -32.78
CA ASN A 143 8.13 -15.26 -32.93
C ASN A 143 8.08 -16.38 -31.89
N SER A 144 9.24 -16.80 -31.39
CA SER A 144 9.40 -17.94 -30.52
C SER A 144 10.72 -17.86 -29.77
N TRP A 145 10.82 -18.61 -28.68
CA TRP A 145 12.05 -18.84 -27.94
C TRP A 145 12.20 -20.35 -27.69
N THR A 146 13.45 -20.80 -27.51
CA THR A 146 13.77 -22.19 -27.20
C THR A 146 14.50 -22.22 -25.87
N ASP A 147 14.00 -23.04 -24.95
CA ASP A 147 14.54 -23.18 -23.61
C ASP A 147 15.72 -24.17 -23.56
N ASN A 148 16.44 -24.25 -22.43
CA ASN A 148 17.57 -25.17 -22.29
C ASN A 148 17.15 -26.66 -22.32
N ALA A 149 15.88 -26.97 -22.08
CA ALA A 149 15.32 -28.31 -22.27
C ALA A 149 15.04 -28.65 -23.76
N GLY A 150 15.26 -27.72 -24.68
CA GLY A 150 15.05 -27.88 -26.12
C GLY A 150 13.59 -27.68 -26.58
N VAL A 151 12.73 -27.19 -25.70
CA VAL A 151 11.32 -26.93 -25.98
C VAL A 151 11.16 -25.53 -26.57
N THR A 152 10.63 -25.45 -27.79
CA THR A 152 10.34 -24.19 -28.46
C THR A 152 8.91 -23.73 -28.17
N ARG A 153 8.75 -22.52 -27.65
CA ARG A 153 7.44 -21.91 -27.33
C ARG A 153 7.26 -20.62 -28.11
N ALA A 154 6.02 -20.31 -28.50
CA ALA A 154 5.71 -19.11 -29.24
C ALA A 154 5.67 -17.87 -28.33
N VAL A 155 6.22 -16.75 -28.80
CA VAL A 155 6.07 -15.44 -28.17
C VAL A 155 4.91 -14.73 -28.85
N ARG A 156 3.98 -14.18 -28.05
CA ARG A 156 2.73 -13.57 -28.56
C ARG A 156 2.66 -12.09 -28.21
N SER A 157 2.25 -11.30 -29.19
CA SER A 157 1.80 -9.93 -28.93
C SER A 157 0.53 -9.96 -28.10
N ARG A 158 0.38 -9.00 -27.20
CA ARG A 158 -0.75 -8.89 -26.27
C ARG A 158 -1.31 -7.47 -26.29
N ASN A 159 -2.61 -7.33 -26.05
CA ASN A 159 -3.26 -6.05 -25.84
C ASN A 159 -4.57 -6.32 -25.10
N ALA A 160 -4.64 -5.94 -23.82
CA ALA A 160 -5.79 -6.23 -22.99
C ALA A 160 -5.99 -5.16 -21.91
N PHE A 161 -7.21 -5.11 -21.40
CA PHE A 161 -7.53 -4.47 -20.14
C PHE A 161 -7.76 -5.54 -19.09
N ASP A 162 -7.32 -5.26 -17.88
CA ASP A 162 -7.38 -6.19 -16.77
C ASP A 162 -7.54 -5.43 -15.45
N ILE A 163 -8.18 -6.06 -14.48
CA ILE A 163 -8.11 -5.64 -13.09
C ILE A 163 -7.00 -6.47 -12.48
N GLU A 164 -5.80 -5.91 -12.51
CA GLU A 164 -4.60 -6.53 -11.96
C GLU A 164 -4.77 -6.81 -10.45
N ARG A 165 -5.35 -5.87 -9.70
CA ARG A 165 -5.53 -5.99 -8.23
C ARG A 165 -6.78 -5.28 -7.77
N ALA A 166 -7.74 -6.00 -7.21
CA ALA A 166 -8.85 -5.50 -6.43
C ALA A 166 -8.77 -6.08 -5.02
N ARG A 167 -8.21 -5.30 -4.09
CA ARG A 167 -7.85 -5.80 -2.77
C ARG A 167 -8.66 -5.17 -1.65
N LEU A 168 -8.94 -6.00 -0.65
CA LEU A 168 -9.57 -5.61 0.60
C LEU A 168 -8.71 -6.08 1.76
N VAL A 169 -8.39 -5.18 2.67
CA VAL A 169 -7.60 -5.45 3.87
C VAL A 169 -8.46 -5.17 5.09
N LEU A 170 -8.55 -6.17 5.96
CA LEU A 170 -9.14 -6.09 7.29
C LEU A 170 -8.02 -6.26 8.31
N SER A 171 -7.87 -5.31 9.22
CA SER A 171 -6.82 -5.36 10.24
C SER A 171 -7.25 -4.72 11.53
N GLY A 172 -6.61 -5.06 12.64
CA GLY A 172 -6.87 -4.44 13.93
C GLY A 172 -6.38 -5.33 15.06
N PHE A 173 -7.08 -5.26 16.20
CA PHE A 173 -6.84 -6.15 17.34
C PHE A 173 -8.15 -6.74 17.84
N ALA A 174 -8.06 -7.89 18.52
CA ALA A 174 -9.21 -8.57 19.11
C ALA A 174 -8.79 -9.25 20.40
N VAL A 175 -9.68 -9.34 21.39
CA VAL A 175 -9.49 -9.98 22.72
C VAL A 175 -8.51 -9.24 23.63
N ASP A 176 -7.39 -8.75 23.12
CA ASP A 176 -6.40 -7.91 23.82
C ASP A 176 -5.81 -6.92 22.81
N PRO A 177 -5.54 -5.65 23.17
CA PRO A 177 -4.90 -4.70 22.27
C PRO A 177 -3.56 -5.18 21.68
N ARG A 178 -2.88 -6.14 22.32
CA ARG A 178 -1.64 -6.77 21.84
C ARG A 178 -1.87 -7.88 20.83
N LEU A 179 -3.06 -8.48 20.78
CA LEU A 179 -3.39 -9.54 19.83
C LEU A 179 -3.91 -8.91 18.53
N LYS A 180 -3.00 -8.68 17.60
CA LYS A 180 -3.27 -8.11 16.27
C LYS A 180 -3.71 -9.19 15.29
N TYR A 181 -4.53 -8.80 14.32
CA TYR A 181 -4.88 -9.64 13.18
C TYR A 181 -4.77 -8.84 11.88
N PHE A 182 -4.55 -9.57 10.79
CA PHE A 182 -4.50 -9.02 9.43
C PHE A 182 -5.07 -10.04 8.46
N VAL A 183 -5.96 -9.60 7.58
CA VAL A 183 -6.58 -10.40 6.51
C VAL A 183 -6.57 -9.56 5.25
N HIS A 184 -5.96 -10.07 4.19
CA HIS A 184 -5.79 -9.40 2.92
C HIS A 184 -6.32 -10.29 1.81
N LEU A 185 -7.42 -9.85 1.21
CA LEU A 185 -8.05 -10.50 0.07
C LEU A 185 -7.50 -9.88 -1.21
N ASP A 186 -7.19 -10.73 -2.18
CA ASP A 186 -6.78 -10.33 -3.52
C ASP A 186 -7.76 -10.89 -4.54
N GLY A 187 -8.15 -10.06 -5.49
CA GLY A 187 -8.98 -10.47 -6.62
C GLY A 187 -8.44 -9.83 -7.88
N ASP A 188 -8.29 -10.63 -8.91
CA ASP A 188 -7.71 -10.21 -10.18
C ASP A 188 -8.46 -10.84 -11.36
N THR A 189 -8.24 -10.34 -12.57
CA THR A 189 -8.86 -10.89 -13.78
C THR A 189 -7.96 -11.85 -14.55
N ASP A 190 -6.65 -11.80 -14.32
CA ASP A 190 -5.63 -12.64 -14.97
C ASP A 190 -5.44 -14.01 -14.28
N GLY A 191 -5.83 -14.13 -13.00
CA GLY A 191 -5.97 -15.36 -12.22
C GLY A 191 -7.37 -16.00 -12.31
N GLY A 192 -8.18 -15.61 -13.29
CA GLY A 192 -9.47 -16.26 -13.58
C GLY A 192 -10.65 -15.75 -12.74
N HIS A 193 -10.59 -14.50 -12.25
CA HIS A 193 -11.67 -13.86 -11.49
C HIS A 193 -11.97 -14.51 -10.14
N ALA A 194 -10.99 -15.18 -9.55
CA ALA A 194 -11.08 -15.76 -8.22
C ALA A 194 -10.65 -14.75 -7.16
N VAL A 195 -11.18 -14.89 -5.93
CA VAL A 195 -10.71 -14.16 -4.76
C VAL A 195 -9.86 -15.09 -3.91
N ASP A 196 -8.62 -14.68 -3.64
CA ASP A 196 -7.66 -15.41 -2.82
C ASP A 196 -7.46 -14.75 -1.45
N PHE A 197 -7.22 -15.59 -0.44
CA PHE A 197 -6.68 -15.15 0.85
C PHE A 197 -5.16 -14.96 0.70
N PHE A 198 -4.76 -13.74 0.39
CA PHE A 198 -3.41 -13.45 -0.06
C PHE A 198 -2.40 -13.44 1.08
N ASP A 199 -2.65 -12.62 2.11
CA ASP A 199 -1.87 -12.58 3.36
C ASP A 199 -2.85 -12.62 4.54
N TYR A 200 -2.65 -13.52 5.49
CA TYR A 200 -3.51 -13.60 6.68
C TYR A 200 -2.78 -14.19 7.87
N TRP A 201 -2.80 -13.49 8.99
CA TRP A 201 -2.05 -13.87 10.17
C TRP A 201 -2.61 -13.25 11.45
N TRP A 202 -2.24 -13.85 12.57
CA TRP A 202 -2.41 -13.33 13.92
C TRP A 202 -1.05 -13.01 14.51
N GLY A 203 -0.96 -11.97 15.33
CA GLY A 203 0.30 -11.57 15.93
C GLY A 203 0.13 -11.09 17.36
N TRP A 204 1.05 -11.50 18.22
CA TRP A 204 1.12 -11.03 19.60
C TRP A 204 2.25 -10.04 19.75
N GLU A 205 1.91 -8.82 20.16
CA GLU A 205 2.86 -7.75 20.46
C GLU A 205 3.38 -7.90 21.89
N PHE A 206 4.66 -8.24 22.05
CA PHE A 206 5.28 -8.37 23.37
C PHE A 206 5.77 -7.03 23.90
N ASN A 207 6.28 -6.18 23.00
CA ASN A 207 6.74 -4.82 23.24
C ASN A 207 6.96 -4.12 21.89
N ASP A 208 7.27 -2.83 21.94
CA ASP A 208 7.52 -1.96 20.77
C ASP A 208 8.65 -2.44 19.84
N ARG A 209 9.46 -3.41 20.25
CA ARG A 209 10.60 -3.96 19.51
C ARG A 209 10.39 -5.39 19.04
N PHE A 210 9.34 -6.08 19.48
CA PHE A 210 9.13 -7.48 19.10
C PHE A 210 7.65 -7.87 19.07
N GLN A 211 7.23 -8.29 17.89
CA GLN A 211 5.95 -8.96 17.63
C GLN A 211 6.22 -10.34 17.04
N LEU A 212 5.55 -11.36 17.58
CA LEU A 212 5.53 -12.69 16.98
C LEU A 212 4.23 -12.83 16.18
N GLN A 213 4.35 -13.08 14.88
CA GLN A 213 3.23 -13.32 13.99
C GLN A 213 3.20 -14.77 13.52
N MET A 214 2.01 -15.31 13.30
CA MET A 214 1.76 -16.67 12.84
C MET A 214 0.68 -16.66 11.75
N GLY A 215 0.99 -17.24 10.59
CA GLY A 215 0.07 -17.28 9.45
C GLY A 215 0.78 -17.24 8.11
N LYS A 216 0.05 -16.85 7.05
CA LYS A 216 0.55 -16.69 5.69
C LYS A 216 1.01 -15.25 5.47
N ARG A 217 2.29 -15.06 5.12
CA ARG A 217 2.88 -13.77 4.77
C ARG A 217 3.95 -13.93 3.70
N LYS A 218 4.41 -12.80 3.15
CA LYS A 218 5.60 -12.71 2.31
C LYS A 218 6.83 -13.20 3.07
N VAL A 219 7.65 -14.02 2.42
CA VAL A 219 8.99 -14.37 2.87
C VAL A 219 9.86 -13.10 2.82
N PRO A 220 10.57 -12.75 3.91
CA PRO A 220 11.46 -11.59 3.96
C PRO A 220 12.73 -11.84 3.15
N GLY A 221 12.68 -11.54 1.84
CA GLY A 221 13.79 -11.78 0.92
C GLY A 221 14.24 -10.57 0.09
N SER A 222 13.41 -9.58 -0.15
CA SER A 222 13.87 -8.36 -0.83
C SER A 222 13.01 -7.16 -0.48
N ARG A 223 13.60 -5.96 -0.52
CA ARG A 223 12.91 -4.73 -0.11
C ARG A 223 11.75 -4.41 -1.05
N GLN A 224 11.96 -4.46 -2.36
CA GLN A 224 10.90 -4.20 -3.35
C GLN A 224 9.80 -5.27 -3.31
N TRP A 225 10.14 -6.52 -2.95
CA TRP A 225 9.12 -7.55 -2.72
C TRP A 225 8.27 -7.24 -1.49
N LEU A 226 8.91 -6.91 -0.36
CA LEU A 226 8.22 -6.59 0.89
C LEU A 226 7.33 -5.35 0.73
N LEU A 227 7.76 -4.38 -0.07
CA LEU A 227 6.96 -3.22 -0.46
C LEU A 227 5.59 -3.63 -1.02
N THR A 228 4.55 -2.93 -0.56
CA THR A 228 3.20 -3.11 -1.11
C THR A 228 3.13 -2.68 -2.58
N ALA A 229 2.40 -3.45 -3.40
CA ALA A 229 2.29 -3.20 -4.84
C ALA A 229 1.69 -1.83 -5.17
N ARG A 230 0.90 -1.24 -4.26
CA ARG A 230 0.33 0.11 -4.45
C ARG A 230 1.35 1.25 -4.33
N ARG A 231 2.57 0.94 -3.86
CA ARG A 231 3.66 1.89 -3.61
C ARG A 231 4.86 1.69 -4.54
N THR A 232 4.77 0.77 -5.51
CA THR A 232 5.80 0.64 -6.56
C THR A 232 5.90 1.92 -7.38
N ARG A 233 7.10 2.17 -7.90
CA ARG A 233 7.41 3.34 -8.72
C ARG A 233 6.79 3.22 -10.10
N PHE A 234 6.95 2.07 -10.75
CA PHE A 234 6.30 1.77 -12.03
C PHE A 234 5.01 0.99 -11.81
N VAL A 235 4.34 0.64 -12.91
CA VAL A 235 3.12 -0.18 -12.90
C VAL A 235 3.33 -1.51 -12.16
N ASP A 236 4.52 -2.11 -12.28
CA ASP A 236 4.94 -3.25 -11.46
C ASP A 236 6.40 -3.15 -10.98
N ARG A 237 6.97 -4.23 -10.42
CA ARG A 237 8.34 -4.35 -9.93
C ARG A 237 9.35 -4.60 -11.06
N PRO A 238 10.66 -4.42 -10.81
CA PRO A 238 11.71 -4.76 -11.77
C PRO A 238 11.74 -6.26 -12.07
N MET A 239 12.09 -6.62 -13.30
CA MET A 239 12.20 -8.00 -13.76
C MET A 239 13.14 -8.84 -12.87
N ALA A 240 14.32 -8.31 -12.52
CA ALA A 240 15.26 -9.03 -11.67
C ALA A 240 14.68 -9.27 -10.27
N ASN A 241 13.93 -8.31 -9.71
CA ASN A 241 13.30 -8.52 -8.41
C ASN A 241 12.32 -9.68 -8.48
N ASP A 242 11.42 -9.71 -9.46
CA ASP A 242 10.41 -10.78 -9.55
C ASP A 242 11.00 -12.14 -9.93
N PHE A 243 12.12 -12.19 -10.64
CA PHE A 243 12.83 -13.43 -10.93
C PHE A 243 13.55 -14.03 -9.70
N PHE A 244 14.13 -13.17 -8.86
CA PHE A 244 14.95 -13.61 -7.73
C PHE A 244 14.21 -13.72 -6.41
N ARG A 245 13.15 -12.93 -6.18
CA ARG A 245 12.47 -12.90 -4.88
C ARG A 245 11.87 -14.26 -4.49
N PRO A 246 11.75 -14.56 -3.20
CA PRO A 246 10.78 -15.54 -2.72
C PRO A 246 9.35 -15.01 -2.86
N ASP A 247 8.36 -15.84 -2.56
CA ASP A 247 6.96 -15.41 -2.50
C ASP A 247 6.42 -15.48 -1.06
N ARG A 248 5.35 -16.23 -0.84
CA ARG A 248 4.66 -16.37 0.44
C ARG A 248 4.79 -17.76 0.98
N THR A 249 4.65 -17.83 2.29
CA THR A 249 4.64 -19.08 3.03
C THR A 249 3.80 -18.95 4.29
N VAL A 250 3.32 -20.09 4.77
CA VAL A 250 2.81 -20.21 6.12
C VAL A 250 3.98 -20.42 7.07
N GLY A 251 3.99 -19.74 8.20
CA GLY A 251 5.08 -19.82 9.17
C GLY A 251 4.94 -18.92 10.38
N LEU A 252 6.05 -18.78 11.10
CA LEU A 252 6.24 -17.87 12.23
C LEU A 252 7.19 -16.75 11.81
N PHE A 253 6.85 -15.53 12.19
CA PHE A 253 7.58 -14.31 11.83
C PHE A 253 7.84 -13.49 13.09
N GLY A 254 9.09 -13.18 13.37
CA GLY A 254 9.50 -12.20 14.37
C GLY A 254 9.74 -10.86 13.69
N VAL A 255 8.95 -9.85 14.01
CA VAL A 255 9.04 -8.50 13.43
C VAL A 255 9.34 -7.49 14.51
N GLY A 256 10.21 -6.54 14.23
CA GLY A 256 10.63 -5.60 15.26
C GLY A 256 11.52 -4.46 14.80
N ARG A 257 11.89 -3.61 15.76
CA ARG A 257 12.78 -2.46 15.57
C ARG A 257 14.15 -2.73 16.16
N ILE A 258 15.20 -2.26 15.48
CA ILE A 258 16.58 -2.24 15.97
C ILE A 258 16.96 -0.79 16.27
N GLY A 259 17.05 -0.43 17.55
CA GLY A 259 17.28 0.96 17.96
C GLY A 259 16.15 1.89 17.50
N GLU A 260 16.50 3.12 17.14
CA GLU A 260 15.51 4.12 16.67
C GLU A 260 15.22 4.01 15.17
N ASN A 261 16.23 3.72 14.36
CA ASN A 261 16.13 3.82 12.89
C ASN A 261 16.34 2.48 12.16
N GLY A 262 16.30 1.36 12.88
CA GLY A 262 16.45 0.03 12.30
C GLY A 262 15.17 -0.80 12.41
N HIS A 263 15.01 -1.74 11.49
CA HIS A 263 13.92 -2.71 11.48
C HIS A 263 14.47 -4.09 11.11
N TYR A 264 13.81 -5.14 11.60
CA TYR A 264 14.10 -6.49 11.19
C TYR A 264 12.83 -7.34 11.07
N GLU A 265 12.91 -8.33 10.20
CA GLU A 265 11.95 -9.40 10.08
C GLU A 265 12.71 -10.72 9.95
N ALA A 266 12.45 -11.67 10.85
CA ALA A 266 13.00 -13.01 10.81
C ALA A 266 11.87 -14.04 10.71
N MET A 267 12.08 -15.11 9.97
CA MET A 267 11.02 -16.07 9.62
C MET A 267 11.53 -17.51 9.66
N VAL A 268 10.67 -18.40 10.14
CA VAL A 268 10.71 -19.83 9.85
C VAL A 268 9.36 -20.27 9.26
N GLY A 269 9.34 -21.04 8.18
CA GLY A 269 8.10 -21.49 7.56
C GLY A 269 8.32 -22.55 6.49
N ASN A 270 7.24 -22.90 5.79
CA ASN A 270 7.20 -24.10 4.95
C ASN A 270 8.19 -24.08 3.77
N GLY A 271 8.33 -22.98 3.02
CA GLY A 271 9.14 -23.00 1.79
C GLY A 271 9.49 -21.63 1.24
N TYR A 272 10.31 -21.59 0.17
CA TYR A 272 10.68 -20.37 -0.56
C TYR A 272 9.48 -19.72 -1.27
N ASN A 273 8.60 -20.57 -1.82
CA ASN A 273 7.31 -20.19 -2.36
C ASN A 273 6.33 -21.36 -2.16
N THR A 274 5.44 -21.23 -1.20
CA THR A 274 4.38 -22.21 -0.92
C THR A 274 3.00 -21.56 -0.96
N ALA A 275 2.88 -20.46 -1.70
CA ALA A 275 1.64 -19.70 -1.82
C ALA A 275 0.53 -20.61 -2.40
N ASN A 276 -0.49 -20.88 -1.59
CA ASN A 276 -1.65 -21.71 -1.96
C ASN A 276 -1.33 -23.17 -2.30
N ILE A 277 -0.15 -23.65 -1.93
CA ILE A 277 0.22 -25.06 -2.08
C ILE A 277 -0.27 -25.82 -0.84
N PRO A 278 -1.03 -26.92 -0.98
CA PRO A 278 -1.39 -27.75 0.16
C PRO A 278 -0.13 -28.43 0.74
N ASN A 279 -0.12 -28.75 2.03
CA ASN A 279 1.03 -29.37 2.69
C ASN A 279 1.46 -30.72 2.08
N SER A 280 0.62 -31.37 1.27
CA SER A 280 0.98 -32.58 0.53
C SER A 280 1.84 -32.33 -0.71
N GLY A 281 1.94 -31.07 -1.15
CA GLY A 281 2.77 -30.61 -2.28
C GLY A 281 4.02 -29.84 -1.84
N THR A 282 4.34 -29.87 -0.55
CA THR A 282 5.53 -29.27 0.06
C THR A 282 6.30 -30.35 0.82
N ASP A 283 7.60 -30.17 0.95
CA ASP A 283 8.45 -31.09 1.69
C ASP A 283 8.33 -30.90 3.23
N LYS A 284 9.26 -31.50 3.97
CA LYS A 284 9.32 -31.46 5.44
C LYS A 284 10.39 -30.51 5.98
N ARG A 285 11.13 -29.81 5.11
CA ARG A 285 12.29 -29.00 5.45
C ARG A 285 11.87 -27.53 5.48
N LEU A 286 12.09 -26.90 6.63
CA LEU A 286 11.69 -25.51 6.81
C LEU A 286 12.65 -24.56 6.11
N THR A 287 12.08 -23.48 5.58
CA THR A 287 12.79 -22.32 5.05
C THR A 287 12.98 -21.27 6.13
N PHE A 288 14.16 -20.66 6.14
CA PHE A 288 14.56 -19.61 7.06
C PHE A 288 14.87 -18.35 6.28
N ALA A 289 14.39 -17.21 6.78
CA ALA A 289 14.64 -15.93 6.15
C ALA A 289 14.86 -14.83 7.18
N ILE A 290 15.69 -13.85 6.83
CA ILE A 290 15.91 -12.64 7.62
C ILE A 290 16.07 -11.45 6.69
N ASP A 291 15.40 -10.35 7.02
CA ASP A 291 15.53 -9.04 6.38
C ASP A 291 15.80 -8.01 7.46
N ASN A 292 16.71 -7.07 7.20
CA ASN A 292 16.87 -5.90 8.04
C ASN A 292 17.29 -4.69 7.24
N TYR A 293 16.89 -3.52 7.72
CA TYR A 293 17.34 -2.24 7.18
C TYR A 293 17.62 -1.22 8.28
N PHE A 294 18.44 -0.24 7.94
CA PHE A 294 18.78 0.91 8.77
C PHE A 294 18.64 2.20 7.97
N ASP A 295 18.09 3.21 8.63
CA ASP A 295 17.90 4.55 8.09
C ASP A 295 18.87 5.54 8.77
N PRO A 296 20.15 5.60 8.34
CA PRO A 296 21.19 6.34 9.06
C PRO A 296 20.98 7.85 9.09
N LEU A 297 20.22 8.43 8.14
CA LEU A 297 20.00 9.87 8.01
C LEU A 297 18.58 10.31 8.43
N GLY A 298 17.87 9.48 9.20
CA GLY A 298 16.49 9.73 9.63
C GLY A 298 15.48 8.84 8.91
N ASP A 299 14.24 8.77 9.41
CA ASP A 299 13.21 7.85 8.92
C ASP A 299 12.97 8.02 7.41
N TYR A 300 13.30 6.97 6.64
CA TYR A 300 13.12 6.96 5.19
C TYR A 300 11.64 6.88 4.79
N GLY A 301 10.77 6.41 5.69
CA GLY A 301 9.36 6.20 5.47
C GLY A 301 9.03 4.99 4.59
N SER A 302 7.74 4.83 4.27
CA SER A 302 7.22 3.65 3.55
C SER A 302 7.16 3.79 2.03
N HIS A 303 7.30 5.01 1.50
CA HIS A 303 7.28 5.28 0.07
C HIS A 303 8.68 5.14 -0.52
N ILE A 304 8.82 4.70 -1.77
CA ILE A 304 10.14 4.65 -2.42
C ILE A 304 10.47 5.91 -3.24
N VAL A 305 9.44 6.73 -3.49
CA VAL A 305 9.54 8.04 -4.15
C VAL A 305 9.50 9.17 -3.13
N ASP A 306 10.09 10.31 -3.44
CA ASP A 306 10.13 11.48 -2.55
C ASP A 306 8.89 12.38 -2.74
N TYR A 307 7.71 11.83 -2.46
CA TYR A 307 6.42 12.51 -2.65
C TYR A 307 6.30 13.79 -1.81
N GLU A 308 6.79 13.75 -0.56
CA GLU A 308 6.74 14.90 0.35
C GLU A 308 7.81 15.96 0.05
N GLY A 309 8.78 15.68 -0.84
CA GLY A 309 9.83 16.63 -1.21
C GLY A 309 10.80 16.92 -0.07
N THR A 310 11.43 15.87 0.46
CA THR A 310 12.28 15.93 1.65
C THR A 310 13.42 16.94 1.50
N CYS A 311 13.61 17.81 2.50
CA CYS A 311 14.65 18.85 2.46
C CYS A 311 16.06 18.30 2.65
N ASP A 312 16.22 17.40 3.62
CA ASP A 312 17.46 16.71 3.95
C ASP A 312 17.52 15.34 3.28
N PRO A 313 18.72 14.84 2.91
CA PRO A 313 18.84 13.55 2.27
C PRO A 313 18.48 12.42 3.25
N LEU A 314 17.56 11.54 2.85
CA LEU A 314 17.23 10.31 3.57
C LEU A 314 17.86 9.13 2.84
N VAL A 315 18.43 8.21 3.59
CA VAL A 315 19.10 7.01 3.08
C VAL A 315 18.54 5.81 3.83
N ARG A 316 18.28 4.72 3.11
CA ARG A 316 18.01 3.39 3.67
C ARG A 316 19.01 2.40 3.10
N LEU A 317 19.60 1.60 3.97
CA LEU A 317 20.47 0.48 3.60
C LEU A 317 19.90 -0.78 4.23
N GLY A 318 19.77 -1.84 3.44
CA GLY A 318 19.25 -3.10 3.93
C GLY A 318 19.92 -4.29 3.27
N HIS A 319 19.63 -5.45 3.86
CA HIS A 319 19.94 -6.72 3.25
C HIS A 319 18.94 -7.78 3.69
N SER A 320 18.83 -8.81 2.87
CA SER A 320 17.98 -9.96 3.16
C SER A 320 18.74 -11.25 2.86
N PHE A 321 18.45 -12.30 3.61
CA PHE A 321 19.00 -13.63 3.40
C PHE A 321 17.88 -14.67 3.54
N VAL A 322 17.85 -15.63 2.61
CA VAL A 322 16.91 -16.75 2.64
C VAL A 322 17.67 -18.04 2.40
N PHE A 323 17.44 -19.02 3.26
CA PHE A 323 17.89 -20.40 3.07
C PHE A 323 16.67 -21.31 2.99
N SER A 324 16.51 -21.98 1.84
CA SER A 324 15.39 -22.88 1.57
C SER A 324 15.91 -24.21 1.01
N PRO A 325 16.04 -25.24 1.86
CA PRO A 325 16.31 -26.58 1.40
C PRO A 325 15.04 -27.21 0.80
N ASN A 326 15.16 -27.90 -0.34
CA ASN A 326 14.05 -28.59 -1.00
C ASN A 326 14.44 -30.05 -1.25
N ALA A 327 13.52 -30.97 -0.96
CA ALA A 327 13.69 -32.38 -1.22
C ALA A 327 12.42 -33.06 -1.69
N ALA A 328 12.57 -33.95 -2.66
CA ALA A 328 11.48 -34.79 -3.12
C ALA A 328 11.36 -36.08 -2.30
N ASP A 329 10.15 -36.66 -2.30
CA ASP A 329 9.93 -37.99 -1.74
C ASP A 329 10.54 -39.10 -2.62
N VAL A 330 10.57 -38.88 -3.95
CA VAL A 330 11.11 -39.80 -4.94
C VAL A 330 12.04 -39.01 -5.88
N PRO A 331 13.31 -39.45 -6.06
CA PRO A 331 14.23 -38.79 -6.99
C PRO A 331 13.64 -38.65 -8.40
N GLY A 332 13.79 -37.45 -8.99
CA GLY A 332 13.22 -37.12 -10.29
C GLY A 332 11.72 -36.84 -10.30
N THR A 333 11.07 -36.80 -9.13
CA THR A 333 9.66 -36.40 -8.99
C THR A 333 9.57 -35.14 -8.12
N PRO A 334 9.75 -33.94 -8.69
CA PRO A 334 9.72 -32.68 -7.94
C PRO A 334 8.36 -32.43 -7.27
N LEU A 335 8.40 -31.71 -6.15
CA LEU A 335 7.19 -31.20 -5.47
C LEU A 335 6.80 -29.82 -6.02
N SER A 336 5.52 -29.46 -5.91
CA SER A 336 4.97 -28.24 -6.49
C SER A 336 5.62 -26.93 -5.99
N GLU A 337 6.23 -26.92 -4.80
CA GLU A 337 6.96 -25.75 -4.29
C GLU A 337 8.21 -25.39 -5.11
N THR A 338 8.75 -26.35 -5.86
CA THR A 338 9.97 -26.19 -6.65
C THR A 338 9.72 -25.60 -8.05
N ASP A 339 8.47 -25.60 -8.52
CA ASP A 339 8.05 -25.15 -9.87
C ASP A 339 8.37 -23.66 -10.14
N PHE A 340 8.58 -22.89 -9.08
CA PHE A 340 8.87 -21.46 -9.17
C PHE A 340 10.33 -21.17 -9.58
N ILE A 341 11.27 -22.07 -9.28
CA ILE A 341 12.70 -21.82 -9.53
C ILE A 341 13.01 -22.05 -11.01
N ARG A 342 13.65 -21.06 -11.63
CA ARG A 342 13.99 -21.05 -13.06
C ARG A 342 15.47 -20.77 -13.31
N LEU A 343 15.96 -21.30 -14.41
CA LEU A 343 17.24 -20.94 -15.01
C LEU A 343 17.18 -19.52 -15.60
N THR A 344 18.33 -18.95 -15.95
CA THR A 344 18.41 -17.55 -16.42
C THR A 344 17.95 -17.35 -17.87
N ASP A 345 17.58 -18.41 -18.57
CA ASP A 345 16.81 -18.39 -19.82
C ASP A 345 15.30 -18.59 -19.59
N GLY A 346 14.89 -18.85 -18.34
CA GLY A 346 13.51 -19.08 -17.93
C GLY A 346 13.03 -20.52 -17.93
N THR A 347 13.86 -21.52 -18.27
CA THR A 347 13.49 -22.94 -18.09
C THR A 347 13.22 -23.24 -16.60
N PRO A 348 12.08 -23.86 -16.23
CA PRO A 348 11.89 -24.39 -14.89
C PRO A 348 13.03 -25.36 -14.54
N LEU A 349 13.61 -25.22 -13.35
CA LEU A 349 14.76 -26.02 -12.93
C LEU A 349 14.44 -27.53 -12.90
N THR A 350 13.19 -27.86 -12.60
CA THR A 350 12.69 -29.22 -12.41
C THR A 350 12.05 -29.81 -13.68
N ASP A 351 12.03 -29.08 -14.80
CA ASP A 351 11.57 -29.63 -16.08
C ASP A 351 12.53 -30.74 -16.57
N PRO A 352 12.01 -31.85 -17.13
CA PRO A 352 12.87 -32.89 -17.71
C PRO A 352 13.77 -32.33 -18.81
N GLY A 353 15.08 -32.54 -18.68
CA GLY A 353 16.05 -32.01 -19.64
C GLY A 353 16.60 -30.61 -19.30
N ALA A 354 16.13 -29.96 -18.23
CA ALA A 354 16.48 -28.56 -17.93
C ALA A 354 17.99 -28.31 -17.75
N LEU A 355 18.75 -29.25 -17.20
CA LEU A 355 20.24 -29.13 -17.10
C LEU A 355 21.00 -30.27 -17.77
N ALA A 356 20.34 -31.41 -18.01
CA ALA A 356 20.95 -32.58 -18.65
C ALA A 356 19.87 -33.40 -19.38
N PRO A 357 20.14 -33.87 -20.62
CA PRO A 357 19.13 -34.58 -21.42
C PRO A 357 18.55 -35.80 -20.71
N GLY A 358 17.23 -35.85 -20.58
CA GLY A 358 16.49 -36.98 -20.02
C GLY A 358 16.57 -37.13 -18.49
N ILE A 359 17.11 -36.14 -17.78
CA ILE A 359 17.20 -36.13 -16.32
C ILE A 359 16.22 -35.10 -15.74
N THR A 360 15.57 -35.46 -14.64
CA THR A 360 14.65 -34.59 -13.90
C THR A 360 15.23 -34.27 -12.52
N PHE A 361 15.29 -32.97 -12.19
CA PHE A 361 15.79 -32.47 -10.91
C PHE A 361 14.66 -32.43 -9.89
N SER A 362 14.99 -32.75 -8.64
CA SER A 362 13.99 -32.86 -7.59
C SER A 362 14.45 -32.34 -6.23
N ASP A 363 15.76 -32.29 -5.98
CA ASP A 363 16.32 -31.88 -4.70
C ASP A 363 17.41 -30.82 -4.93
N PHE A 364 17.34 -29.74 -4.15
CA PHE A 364 18.32 -28.66 -4.17
C PHE A 364 18.13 -27.74 -2.97
N ASN A 365 19.20 -27.04 -2.58
CA ASN A 365 19.13 -25.98 -1.58
C ASN A 365 19.23 -24.61 -2.27
N VAL A 366 18.37 -23.67 -1.90
CA VAL A 366 18.43 -22.29 -2.35
C VAL A 366 19.02 -21.43 -1.26
N PHE A 367 20.13 -20.78 -1.55
CA PHE A 367 20.65 -19.64 -0.78
C PHE A 367 20.41 -18.37 -1.59
N PHE A 368 19.71 -17.42 -0.99
CA PHE A 368 19.43 -16.14 -1.62
C PHE A 368 19.91 -15.01 -0.71
N TYR A 369 20.61 -14.05 -1.30
CA TYR A 369 21.09 -12.87 -0.62
C TYR A 369 20.75 -11.62 -1.43
N GLY A 370 20.05 -10.69 -0.79
CA GLY A 370 19.70 -9.38 -1.32
C GLY A 370 20.47 -8.29 -0.61
N LEU A 371 20.99 -7.32 -1.35
CA LEU A 371 21.56 -6.08 -0.82
C LEU A 371 20.78 -4.91 -1.41
N ASP A 372 20.27 -4.02 -0.56
CA ASP A 372 19.48 -2.88 -1.00
C ASP A 372 20.02 -1.54 -0.50
N ALA A 373 19.87 -0.52 -1.35
CA ALA A 373 20.18 0.86 -1.02
C ALA A 373 19.16 1.80 -1.66
N ALA A 374 18.71 2.79 -0.90
CA ALA A 374 17.76 3.78 -1.37
C ALA A 374 18.05 5.17 -0.81
N VAL A 375 17.82 6.19 -1.63
CA VAL A 375 18.05 7.60 -1.29
C VAL A 375 16.88 8.46 -1.77
N LYS A 376 16.48 9.44 -0.95
CA LYS A 376 15.53 10.50 -1.33
C LYS A 376 16.08 11.87 -0.98
N TRP A 377 15.85 12.85 -1.85
CA TRP A 377 16.25 14.22 -1.61
C TRP A 377 15.60 15.21 -2.58
N ARG A 378 14.87 16.20 -2.06
CA ARG A 378 14.28 17.33 -2.82
C ARG A 378 13.51 16.91 -4.08
N GLY A 379 12.67 15.91 -3.93
CA GLY A 379 11.86 15.30 -4.99
C GLY A 379 12.59 14.25 -5.82
N TRP A 380 13.92 14.11 -5.68
CA TRP A 380 14.67 12.99 -6.27
C TRP A 380 14.54 11.75 -5.42
N SER A 381 14.55 10.60 -6.08
CA SER A 381 14.61 9.33 -5.39
C SER A 381 15.29 8.25 -6.23
N ILE A 382 16.18 7.49 -5.62
CA ILE A 382 16.92 6.39 -6.26
C ILE A 382 16.78 5.15 -5.38
N ASN A 383 16.48 4.00 -5.98
CA ASN A 383 16.39 2.71 -5.30
C ASN A 383 17.16 1.68 -6.14
N SER A 384 17.92 0.82 -5.49
CA SER A 384 18.65 -0.25 -6.17
C SER A 384 18.77 -1.46 -5.27
N GLU A 385 18.70 -2.64 -5.87
CA GLU A 385 18.97 -3.91 -5.20
C GLU A 385 19.86 -4.79 -6.06
N VAL A 386 20.71 -5.56 -5.40
CA VAL A 386 21.53 -6.62 -5.99
C VAL A 386 21.09 -7.95 -5.39
N PHE A 387 20.93 -8.93 -6.25
CA PHE A 387 20.46 -10.28 -5.94
C PHE A 387 21.54 -11.29 -6.25
N LEU A 388 21.82 -12.18 -5.31
CA LEU A 388 22.72 -13.31 -5.47
C LEU A 388 21.96 -14.57 -5.05
N ARG A 389 21.90 -15.57 -5.93
CA ARG A 389 21.24 -16.85 -5.66
C ARG A 389 22.18 -18.01 -5.98
N TRP A 390 22.46 -18.83 -4.99
CA TRP A 390 23.13 -20.11 -5.14
C TRP A 390 22.10 -21.23 -5.04
N ILE A 391 22.14 -22.15 -5.98
CA ILE A 391 21.33 -23.36 -6.00
C ILE A 391 22.32 -24.51 -5.88
N GLU A 392 22.38 -25.15 -4.72
CA GLU A 392 23.42 -26.11 -4.36
C GLU A 392 22.84 -27.49 -4.09
N GLU A 393 23.71 -28.49 -4.04
CA GLU A 393 23.35 -29.89 -3.77
C GLU A 393 22.28 -30.43 -4.74
N LEU A 394 22.37 -30.06 -6.01
CA LEU A 394 21.46 -30.53 -7.06
C LEU A 394 21.48 -32.06 -7.13
N ARG A 395 20.30 -32.69 -7.03
CA ARG A 395 20.11 -34.13 -7.26
C ARG A 395 18.87 -34.39 -8.10
N GLY A 396 18.91 -35.50 -8.82
CA GLY A 396 17.82 -35.98 -9.66
C GLY A 396 17.88 -37.48 -9.84
N ASP A 397 17.18 -37.99 -10.85
CA ASP A 397 17.11 -39.41 -11.23
C ASP A 397 18.34 -39.92 -12.02
N GLY A 398 19.36 -39.08 -12.23
CA GLY A 398 20.55 -39.41 -13.02
C GLY A 398 21.82 -38.65 -12.61
N SER A 399 22.91 -38.90 -13.33
CA SER A 399 24.21 -38.23 -13.13
C SER A 399 24.24 -36.84 -13.76
N LEU A 400 24.83 -35.88 -13.05
CA LEU A 400 24.71 -34.47 -13.38
C LEU A 400 26.01 -33.85 -13.89
N PRO A 401 25.94 -32.91 -14.84
CA PRO A 401 27.10 -32.14 -15.29
C PRO A 401 27.52 -31.05 -14.29
N PHE A 402 26.62 -30.63 -13.40
CA PHE A 402 26.82 -29.58 -12.40
C PHE A 402 26.19 -29.98 -11.06
N ASN A 403 26.79 -29.56 -9.95
CA ASN A 403 26.25 -29.78 -8.60
C ASN A 403 25.72 -28.48 -7.97
N ASP A 404 26.09 -27.34 -8.54
CA ASP A 404 25.79 -25.99 -8.09
C ASP A 404 25.53 -25.06 -9.27
N LEU A 405 24.64 -24.09 -9.07
CA LEU A 405 24.37 -23.00 -10.00
C LEU A 405 24.40 -21.68 -9.26
N PHE A 406 25.04 -20.70 -9.89
CA PHE A 406 25.04 -19.33 -9.40
C PHE A 406 24.33 -18.41 -10.39
N GLN A 407 23.41 -17.61 -9.86
CA GLN A 407 22.64 -16.62 -10.59
C GLN A 407 22.73 -15.29 -9.85
N ARG A 408 22.84 -14.20 -10.60
CA ARG A 408 22.86 -12.84 -10.03
C ARG A 408 21.99 -11.90 -10.84
N GLY A 409 21.55 -10.84 -10.21
CA GLY A 409 20.84 -9.77 -10.90
C GLY A 409 20.88 -8.49 -10.12
N SER A 410 20.40 -7.43 -10.75
CA SER A 410 20.25 -6.17 -10.08
C SER A 410 19.18 -5.32 -10.77
N TYR A 411 18.76 -4.29 -10.08
CA TYR A 411 18.03 -3.21 -10.71
C TYR A 411 18.46 -1.86 -10.14
N VAL A 412 18.26 -0.82 -10.92
CA VAL A 412 18.28 0.55 -10.45
C VAL A 412 17.03 1.25 -10.97
N GLU A 413 16.34 1.93 -10.07
CA GLU A 413 15.26 2.84 -10.39
C GLU A 413 15.66 4.23 -9.94
N ALA A 414 15.48 5.22 -10.81
CA ALA A 414 15.62 6.63 -10.46
C ALA A 414 14.39 7.42 -10.90
N GLY A 415 14.04 8.46 -10.15
CA GLY A 415 12.92 9.32 -10.49
C GLY A 415 13.00 10.67 -9.83
N ARG A 416 12.20 11.61 -10.35
CA ARG A 416 12.08 12.96 -9.81
C ARG A 416 10.67 13.51 -10.01
N PHE A 417 10.15 14.14 -8.95
CA PHE A 417 9.00 15.04 -9.08
C PHE A 417 9.39 16.30 -9.87
N LEU A 418 8.90 16.40 -11.11
CA LEU A 418 8.99 17.62 -11.92
C LEU A 418 8.02 18.69 -11.41
N ILE A 419 6.83 18.25 -10.98
CA ILE A 419 5.87 19.08 -10.27
C ILE A 419 5.67 18.42 -8.89
N PRO A 420 6.07 19.10 -7.79
CA PRO A 420 5.96 18.54 -6.45
C PRO A 420 4.57 17.95 -6.19
N ARG A 421 4.52 16.72 -5.65
CA ARG A 421 3.29 15.98 -5.32
C ARG A 421 2.33 15.72 -6.48
N ARG A 422 2.69 16.03 -7.73
CA ARG A 422 1.77 15.96 -8.88
C ARG A 422 2.30 15.15 -10.05
N LEU A 423 3.55 15.34 -10.45
CA LEU A 423 4.12 14.66 -11.62
C LEU A 423 5.53 14.17 -11.33
N ASP A 424 5.70 12.85 -11.31
CA ASP A 424 6.94 12.15 -11.06
C ASP A 424 7.37 11.38 -12.31
N THR A 425 8.57 11.66 -12.81
CA THR A 425 9.13 10.98 -13.99
C THR A 425 10.17 9.97 -13.56
N ASN A 426 10.15 8.79 -14.20
CA ASN A 426 10.84 7.62 -13.71
C ASN A 426 11.62 6.90 -14.82
N PHE A 427 12.75 6.31 -14.40
CA PHE A 427 13.60 5.45 -15.20
C PHE A 427 13.93 4.18 -14.39
N ARG A 428 14.01 3.03 -15.08
CA ARG A 428 14.46 1.76 -14.53
C ARG A 428 15.40 1.06 -15.51
N TYR A 429 16.44 0.47 -14.97
CA TYR A 429 17.21 -0.59 -15.61
C TYR A 429 17.23 -1.81 -14.70
N SER A 430 16.97 -3.00 -15.23
CA SER A 430 17.07 -4.27 -14.51
C SER A 430 17.81 -5.30 -15.35
N HIS A 431 18.56 -6.19 -14.69
CA HIS A 431 19.38 -7.18 -15.36
C HIS A 431 19.40 -8.49 -14.57
N VAL A 432 19.31 -9.60 -15.29
CA VAL A 432 19.46 -10.97 -14.77
C VAL A 432 20.59 -11.65 -15.53
N ASN A 433 21.47 -12.35 -14.82
CA ASN A 433 22.63 -13.01 -15.41
C ASN A 433 22.96 -14.32 -14.69
N GLY A 434 23.34 -15.34 -15.46
CA GLY A 434 23.79 -16.62 -14.96
C GLY A 434 24.37 -17.49 -16.07
N LEU A 435 24.58 -18.77 -15.78
CA LEU A 435 25.18 -19.73 -16.72
C LEU A 435 24.38 -19.88 -18.03
N PHE A 436 23.05 -19.77 -17.96
CA PHE A 436 22.14 -20.08 -19.08
C PHE A 436 21.71 -18.85 -19.88
N GLY A 437 22.31 -17.69 -19.63
CA GLY A 437 22.04 -16.48 -20.38
C GLY A 437 21.83 -15.26 -19.50
N ASP A 438 21.61 -14.14 -20.19
CA ASP A 438 21.38 -12.83 -19.63
C ASP A 438 20.14 -12.20 -20.23
N ALA A 439 19.48 -11.36 -19.44
CA ALA A 439 18.28 -10.63 -19.84
C ALA A 439 18.28 -9.24 -19.23
N SER A 440 17.77 -8.27 -19.97
CA SER A 440 17.75 -6.87 -19.54
C SER A 440 16.39 -6.20 -19.75
N GLU A 441 16.02 -5.33 -18.81
CA GLU A 441 14.82 -4.51 -18.82
C GLU A 441 15.22 -3.04 -18.79
N PHE A 442 14.66 -2.25 -19.70
CA PHE A 442 14.79 -0.79 -19.69
C PHE A 442 13.39 -0.18 -19.69
N ALA A 443 13.04 0.56 -18.64
CA ALA A 443 11.73 1.20 -18.54
C ALA A 443 11.84 2.72 -18.34
N VAL A 444 10.94 3.45 -18.99
CA VAL A 444 10.71 4.87 -18.78
C VAL A 444 9.22 5.11 -18.59
N GLY A 445 8.87 6.05 -17.71
CA GLY A 445 7.47 6.30 -17.41
C GLY A 445 7.26 7.48 -16.51
N PHE A 446 6.00 7.71 -16.16
CA PHE A 446 5.62 8.74 -15.20
C PHE A 446 4.46 8.29 -14.32
N ASN A 447 4.40 8.91 -13.14
CA ASN A 447 3.25 8.87 -12.26
C ASN A 447 2.64 10.27 -12.17
N TRP A 448 1.34 10.35 -12.37
CA TRP A 448 0.55 11.55 -12.18
C TRP A 448 -0.42 11.38 -11.00
N TYR A 449 -0.39 12.36 -10.11
CA TYR A 449 -1.24 12.46 -8.92
C TYR A 449 -2.23 13.62 -9.12
N PRO A 450 -3.48 13.34 -9.53
CA PRO A 450 -4.46 14.36 -9.88
C PRO A 450 -4.98 15.16 -8.67
N LEU A 451 -4.77 14.66 -7.46
CA LEU A 451 -5.19 15.26 -6.20
C LEU A 451 -3.96 15.45 -5.30
N ASP A 452 -4.05 16.27 -4.26
CA ASP A 452 -2.94 16.46 -3.29
C ASP A 452 -2.79 15.28 -2.31
N THR A 453 -3.06 14.07 -2.79
CA THR A 453 -2.93 12.80 -2.08
C THR A 453 -2.30 11.75 -2.99
N TYR A 454 -1.47 10.88 -2.42
CA TYR A 454 -0.94 9.71 -3.12
C TYR A 454 -1.98 8.60 -3.34
N LYS A 455 -3.17 8.73 -2.72
CA LYS A 455 -4.21 7.69 -2.74
C LYS A 455 -4.81 7.44 -4.13
N MET A 456 -4.68 8.40 -5.03
CA MET A 456 -5.11 8.29 -6.43
C MET A 456 -3.88 8.53 -7.32
N LYS A 457 -3.57 7.56 -8.17
CA LYS A 457 -2.37 7.58 -9.01
C LYS A 457 -2.72 7.08 -10.41
N PHE A 458 -2.29 7.82 -11.42
CA PHE A 458 -2.24 7.36 -12.80
C PHE A 458 -0.78 7.09 -13.17
N SER A 459 -0.49 5.89 -13.64
CA SER A 459 0.86 5.47 -14.02
C SER A 459 0.87 5.10 -15.50
N TRP A 460 1.92 5.52 -16.19
CA TRP A 460 2.17 5.11 -17.57
C TRP A 460 3.65 4.75 -17.73
N ASP A 461 3.94 3.63 -18.38
CA ASP A 461 5.30 3.23 -18.69
C ASP A 461 5.45 2.50 -20.03
N VAL A 462 6.67 2.59 -20.56
CA VAL A 462 7.15 1.82 -21.71
C VAL A 462 8.40 1.09 -21.26
N THR A 463 8.39 -0.23 -21.45
CA THR A 463 9.46 -1.13 -21.04
C THR A 463 9.94 -1.90 -22.25
N TRP A 464 11.22 -1.77 -22.58
CA TRP A 464 11.89 -2.61 -23.57
C TRP A 464 12.57 -3.79 -22.87
N LEU A 465 12.34 -4.99 -23.38
CA LEU A 465 12.84 -6.26 -22.87
C LEU A 465 13.78 -6.89 -23.88
N ASP A 466 15.01 -7.15 -23.47
CA ASP A 466 15.97 -7.98 -24.20
C ASP A 466 16.01 -9.36 -23.57
N GLY A 467 15.01 -10.18 -23.95
CA GLY A 467 14.75 -11.45 -23.32
C GLY A 467 14.13 -11.31 -21.92
N SER A 468 13.53 -12.40 -21.46
CA SER A 468 12.91 -12.48 -20.13
C SER A 468 12.96 -13.92 -19.61
N PRO A 469 13.61 -14.18 -18.47
CA PRO A 469 13.50 -15.46 -17.77
C PRO A 469 12.31 -15.51 -16.80
N LEU A 470 11.61 -14.38 -16.65
CA LEU A 470 10.50 -14.22 -15.72
C LEU A 470 9.20 -14.74 -16.36
N ASN A 471 8.40 -15.48 -15.61
CA ASN A 471 7.05 -15.86 -16.02
C ASN A 471 6.04 -15.36 -14.99
N ASN A 472 5.58 -14.11 -15.14
CA ASN A 472 4.73 -13.46 -14.14
C ASN A 472 3.64 -12.59 -14.78
N ASN A 473 2.40 -13.09 -14.77
CA ASN A 473 1.22 -12.41 -15.33
C ASN A 473 0.99 -11.04 -14.70
N THR A 474 1.12 -10.95 -13.37
CA THR A 474 1.03 -9.74 -12.55
C THR A 474 1.92 -8.59 -13.06
N SER A 475 3.09 -8.90 -13.64
CA SER A 475 4.01 -7.89 -14.18
C SER A 475 3.82 -7.62 -15.68
N ASP A 476 2.98 -8.43 -16.35
CA ASP A 476 2.85 -8.56 -17.80
C ASP A 476 4.13 -9.02 -18.53
N ILE A 477 5.12 -9.54 -17.79
CA ILE A 477 6.38 -10.06 -18.33
C ILE A 477 6.36 -11.59 -18.25
N LEU A 478 6.37 -12.22 -19.41
CA LEU A 478 6.34 -13.67 -19.59
C LEU A 478 7.68 -14.19 -20.08
N VAL A 479 7.86 -15.50 -19.94
CA VAL A 479 9.13 -16.13 -20.27
C VAL A 479 9.35 -16.12 -21.78
N GLY A 480 10.55 -15.72 -22.19
CA GLY A 480 10.95 -15.56 -23.57
C GLY A 480 10.43 -14.28 -24.24
N ASP A 481 9.76 -13.38 -23.51
CA ASP A 481 9.40 -12.07 -24.04
C ASP A 481 10.66 -11.29 -24.45
N GLN A 482 10.69 -10.85 -25.70
CA GLN A 482 11.65 -9.89 -26.22
C GLN A 482 10.89 -8.92 -27.11
N GLY A 483 10.98 -7.62 -26.80
CA GLY A 483 10.15 -6.60 -27.43
C GLY A 483 9.79 -5.44 -26.51
N THR A 484 8.71 -4.73 -26.84
CA THR A 484 8.28 -3.53 -26.11
C THR A 484 6.93 -3.73 -25.44
N LEU A 485 6.90 -3.56 -24.12
CA LEU A 485 5.71 -3.54 -23.27
C LEU A 485 5.28 -2.09 -23.00
N PHE A 486 4.00 -1.82 -23.15
CA PHE A 486 3.36 -0.53 -22.88
C PHE A 486 2.29 -0.75 -21.83
N ARG A 487 2.29 0.03 -20.75
CA ARG A 487 1.28 -0.10 -19.69
C ARG A 487 0.72 1.24 -19.27
N THR A 488 -0.57 1.24 -18.99
CA THR A 488 -1.30 2.33 -18.35
C THR A 488 -2.06 1.77 -17.17
N GLN A 489 -1.94 2.37 -15.99
CA GLN A 489 -2.62 1.92 -14.80
C GLN A 489 -3.29 3.08 -14.08
N PHE A 490 -4.56 2.90 -13.75
CA PHE A 490 -5.27 3.74 -12.80
C PHE A 490 -5.33 3.02 -11.45
N GLN A 491 -4.96 3.71 -10.37
CA GLN A 491 -5.01 3.22 -9.01
C GLN A 491 -5.79 4.19 -8.12
N ALA A 492 -6.69 3.65 -7.31
CA ALA A 492 -7.35 4.37 -6.23
C ALA A 492 -7.39 3.51 -4.96
N GLU A 493 -7.12 4.12 -3.80
CA GLU A 493 -7.18 3.48 -2.48
C GLU A 493 -8.04 4.30 -1.51
N PHE A 494 -8.64 3.63 -0.52
CA PHE A 494 -9.40 4.28 0.56
C PHE A 494 -8.89 3.90 1.95
#